data_AF-A0A1Z4C0Z0-F1
#
_entry.id   AF-A0A1Z4C0Z0-F1
#
_cell.length_a   1.000
_cell.length_b   1.000
_cell.length_c   1.000
_cell.angle_alpha   90.00
_cell.angle_beta   90.00
_cell.angle_gamma   90.00
#
_symmetry.space_group_name_H-M   'P 1'
#
loop_
_entity.id
_entity.type
_entity.pdbx_description
1 polymer ?
#
loop_
_entity_poly.entity_id
_entity_poly.type
_entity_poly.pdbx_seq_one_letter_code
_entity_poly.pdbx_strand_id
1 'polypeptide(L)'
;MKICRKTNHNVNGYADLKELAIDVVGLKLFTHILPIQPSDLLRQVLANNQQLPLQSEKAKSELLITPILNDIWQRNPKAFTYFSGYQFNIDDM
;
A
#
# COMPACT_ATOMS: atom_id res chain seq x y z
N MET A 1 30.81 8.37 17.75
CA MET A 1 29.34 8.34 17.81
C MET A 1 28.79 9.10 16.60
N LYS A 2 28.50 8.39 15.50
CA LYS A 2 28.04 9.01 14.24
C LYS A 2 26.51 9.01 14.24
N ILE A 3 25.91 10.21 14.29
CA ILE A 3 24.47 10.38 14.12
C ILE A 3 24.22 10.51 12.61
N CYS A 4 23.51 9.53 12.06
CA CYS A 4 23.15 9.45 10.64
C CYS A 4 22.25 10.64 10.25
N ARG A 5 22.61 11.34 9.18
CA ARG A 5 21.85 12.47 8.62
C ARG A 5 20.53 11.96 8.04
N LYS A 6 19.41 12.61 8.36
CA LYS A 6 18.19 12.52 7.53
C LYS A 6 18.51 13.11 6.16
N THR A 7 18.86 12.27 5.19
CA THR A 7 18.89 12.67 3.79
C THR A 7 17.46 12.68 3.27
N ASN A 8 16.98 13.87 2.89
CA ASN A 8 15.86 14.02 1.98
C ASN A 8 16.17 13.19 0.72
N HIS A 9 15.47 12.07 0.53
CA HIS A 9 15.49 11.32 -0.71
C HIS A 9 14.67 12.08 -1.77
N ASN A 10 15.23 13.17 -2.30
CA ASN A 10 14.90 13.64 -3.64
C ASN A 10 16.00 14.58 -4.14
N VAL A 11 17.11 14.01 -4.61
CA VAL A 11 18.26 14.78 -5.14
C VAL A 11 18.29 14.84 -6.67
N ASN A 12 17.41 14.12 -7.36
CA ASN A 12 17.30 14.20 -8.82
C ASN A 12 15.87 14.54 -9.19
N GLY A 13 15.57 15.84 -9.26
CA GLY A 13 14.35 16.30 -9.91
C GLY A 13 14.28 15.79 -11.36
N TYR A 14 13.07 15.66 -11.88
CA TYR A 14 12.60 15.05 -13.14
C TYR A 14 13.31 15.47 -14.45
N ALA A 15 14.63 15.59 -14.46
CA ALA A 15 15.45 16.09 -15.56
C ALA A 15 15.49 15.09 -16.72
N ASP A 16 15.54 13.80 -16.40
CA ASP A 16 15.38 12.69 -17.32
C ASP A 16 14.03 12.73 -18.06
N LEU A 17 12.94 13.10 -17.37
CA LEU A 17 11.61 13.18 -17.97
C LEU A 17 11.46 14.36 -18.95
N LYS A 18 12.19 15.46 -18.73
CA LYS A 18 12.22 16.59 -19.67
C LYS A 18 12.90 16.24 -20.99
N GLU A 19 13.93 15.39 -20.96
CA GLU A 19 14.57 14.88 -22.17
C GLU A 19 13.61 14.04 -23.02
N LEU A 20 12.65 13.38 -22.36
CA LEU A 20 11.58 12.61 -22.99
C LEU A 20 10.36 13.45 -23.41
N ALA A 21 10.43 14.79 -23.29
CA ALA A 21 9.31 15.71 -23.52
C ALA A 21 8.06 15.40 -22.66
N ILE A 22 8.27 14.87 -21.44
CA ILE A 22 7.21 14.58 -20.48
C ILE A 22 7.16 15.70 -19.44
N ASP A 23 6.05 16.43 -19.41
CA ASP A 23 5.78 17.42 -18.38
C ASP A 23 5.22 16.76 -17.12
N VAL A 24 5.92 16.93 -15.99
CA VAL A 24 5.46 16.44 -14.69
C VAL A 24 4.60 17.50 -14.01
N VAL A 25 3.33 17.18 -13.82
CA VAL A 25 2.40 18.03 -13.06
C VAL A 25 2.16 17.42 -11.68
N GLY A 26 2.64 18.09 -10.63
CA GLY A 26 2.37 17.71 -9.25
C GLY A 26 1.05 18.27 -8.75
N LEU A 27 -0.04 17.51 -8.88
CA LEU A 27 -1.35 17.88 -8.31
C LEU A 27 -1.57 17.20 -6.96
N LYS A 28 -2.09 17.96 -5.99
CA LYS A 28 -2.64 17.36 -4.77
C LYS A 28 -4.04 16.83 -5.10
N LEU A 29 -4.14 15.53 -5.43
CA LEU A 29 -5.40 14.90 -5.81
C LEU A 29 -6.40 14.78 -4.64
N PHE A 30 -5.93 14.80 -3.40
CA PHE A 30 -6.74 14.61 -2.21
C PHE A 30 -6.48 15.73 -1.19
N THR A 31 -7.03 16.92 -1.45
CA THR A 31 -6.86 18.10 -0.57
C THR A 31 -7.82 18.13 0.62
N HIS A 32 -8.96 17.43 0.53
CA HIS A 32 -10.04 17.49 1.51
C HIS A 32 -10.58 16.10 1.86
N ILE A 33 -9.70 15.21 2.31
CA ILE A 33 -10.10 13.89 2.84
C ILE A 33 -10.09 13.93 4.37
N LEU A 34 -11.21 13.56 4.98
CA LEU A 34 -11.29 13.40 6.42
C LEU A 34 -10.61 12.08 6.81
N PRO A 35 -9.72 12.08 7.81
CA PRO A 35 -9.13 10.86 8.31
C PRO A 35 -10.23 9.97 8.91
N ILE A 36 -10.22 8.70 8.54
CA ILE A 36 -11.15 7.70 9.06
C ILE A 36 -10.38 6.82 10.04
N GLN A 37 -10.95 6.64 11.23
CA GLN A 37 -10.35 5.74 12.21
C GLN A 37 -10.59 4.28 11.82
N PRO A 38 -9.59 3.40 12.01
CA PRO A 38 -9.76 1.95 11.88
C PRO A 38 -10.93 1.44 12.72
N SER A 39 -11.54 0.32 12.34
CA SER A 39 -12.52 -0.33 13.21
C SER A 39 -11.82 -1.00 14.40
N ASP A 40 -12.56 -1.27 15.48
CA ASP A 40 -12.02 -2.02 16.61
C ASP A 40 -11.60 -3.43 16.20
N LEU A 41 -12.37 -4.05 15.30
CA LEU A 41 -12.03 -5.35 14.72
C LEU A 41 -10.69 -5.29 13.96
N LEU A 42 -10.48 -4.30 13.10
CA LEU A 42 -9.23 -4.14 12.36
C LEU A 42 -8.05 -3.94 13.32
N ARG A 43 -8.20 -3.12 14.38
CA ARG A 43 -7.16 -2.93 15.40
C ARG A 43 -6.78 -4.24 16.08
N GLN A 44 -7.76 -5.02 16.49
CA GLN A 44 -7.54 -6.31 17.15
C GLN A 44 -6.87 -7.33 16.22
N VAL A 45 -7.36 -7.43 14.97
CA VAL A 45 -6.79 -8.35 13.97
C VAL A 45 -5.33 -7.99 13.68
N LEU A 46 -5.01 -6.72 13.47
CA LEU A 46 -3.62 -6.30 13.22
C LEU A 46 -2.71 -6.57 14.42
N ALA A 47 -3.17 -6.31 15.64
CA ALA A 47 -2.40 -6.59 16.85
C ALA A 47 -2.09 -8.09 17.02
N ASN A 48 -3.05 -8.96 16.69
CA ASN A 48 -2.86 -10.41 16.72
C ASN A 48 -1.92 -10.87 15.60
N ASN A 49 -2.13 -10.36 14.38
CA ASN A 49 -1.36 -10.74 13.19
C ASN A 49 0.12 -10.39 13.32
N GLN A 50 0.46 -9.29 13.99
CA GLN A 50 1.86 -8.91 14.26
C GLN A 50 2.64 -9.95 15.09
N GLN A 51 1.95 -10.82 15.81
CA GLN A 51 2.58 -11.84 16.65
C GLN A 51 2.75 -13.18 15.92
N LEU A 52 2.17 -13.33 14.73
CA LEU A 52 2.20 -14.60 13.99
C LEU A 52 3.54 -14.79 13.27
N PRO A 53 4.22 -15.93 13.48
CA PRO A 53 5.46 -16.22 12.77
C PRO A 53 5.15 -16.68 11.34
N LEU A 54 5.53 -15.86 10.35
CA LEU A 54 5.42 -16.19 8.93
C LEU A 54 6.79 -16.25 8.26
N GLN A 55 6.95 -17.24 7.38
CA GLN A 55 8.23 -17.58 6.76
C GLN A 55 8.57 -16.73 5.53
N SER A 56 7.56 -16.15 4.86
CA SER A 56 7.78 -15.37 3.62
C SER A 56 7.30 -13.93 3.74
N GLU A 57 8.00 -13.02 3.07
CA GLU A 57 7.59 -11.62 2.97
C GLU A 57 6.23 -11.47 2.28
N LYS A 58 5.90 -12.34 1.32
CA LYS A 58 4.55 -12.39 0.71
C LYS A 58 3.49 -12.68 1.76
N ALA A 59 3.67 -13.73 2.56
CA ALA A 59 2.69 -14.09 3.57
C ALA A 59 2.55 -12.99 4.64
N LYS A 60 3.66 -12.37 5.08
CA LYS A 60 3.63 -11.23 6.00
C LYS A 60 2.86 -10.04 5.42
N SER A 61 3.10 -9.73 4.15
CA SER A 61 2.41 -8.66 3.43
C SER A 61 0.92 -8.91 3.35
N GLU A 62 0.50 -10.12 2.94
CA GLU A 62 -0.90 -10.49 2.84
C GLU A 62 -1.60 -10.48 4.21
N LEU A 63 -0.93 -10.98 5.25
CA LEU A 63 -1.46 -10.99 6.61
C LEU A 63 -1.79 -9.58 7.15
N LEU A 64 -1.08 -8.55 6.68
CA LEU A 64 -1.34 -7.15 7.07
C LEU A 64 -2.30 -6.45 6.11
N ILE A 65 -2.14 -6.62 4.79
CA ILE A 65 -2.89 -5.86 3.79
C ILE A 65 -4.32 -6.38 3.66
N THR A 66 -4.54 -7.69 3.68
CA THR A 66 -5.88 -8.28 3.52
C THR A 66 -6.92 -7.77 4.54
N PRO A 67 -6.65 -7.73 5.86
CA PRO A 67 -7.64 -7.21 6.81
C PRO A 67 -7.93 -5.71 6.60
N ILE A 68 -6.96 -4.91 6.13
CA ILE A 68 -7.18 -3.50 5.79
C ILE A 68 -8.14 -3.38 4.60
N LEU A 69 -7.92 -4.17 3.54
CA LEU A 69 -8.81 -4.17 2.37
C LEU A 69 -10.23 -4.63 2.74
N ASN A 70 -10.35 -5.64 3.62
CA ASN A 70 -11.65 -6.08 4.15
C ASN A 70 -12.37 -4.95 4.89
N ASP A 71 -11.68 -4.20 5.77
CA ASP A 71 -12.30 -3.09 6.53
C ASP A 71 -12.79 -1.98 5.59
N ILE A 72 -12.02 -1.66 4.55
CA ILE A 72 -12.40 -0.67 3.55
C ILE A 72 -13.59 -1.19 2.72
N TRP A 73 -13.59 -2.47 2.33
CA TRP A 73 -14.67 -3.08 1.56
C TRP A 73 -15.99 -3.10 2.34
N GLN A 74 -15.95 -3.42 3.64
CA GLN A 74 -17.13 -3.41 4.50
C GLN A 74 -17.76 -2.02 4.61
N ARG A 75 -16.95 -0.96 4.64
CA ARG A 75 -17.42 0.44 4.68
C ARG A 75 -17.92 0.94 3.32
N ASN A 76 -17.43 0.35 2.23
CA ASN A 76 -17.71 0.76 0.86
C ASN A 76 -18.23 -0.44 0.05
N PRO A 77 -19.41 -0.99 0.41
CA PRO A 77 -19.92 -2.18 -0.24
C PRO A 77 -20.07 -1.93 -1.74
N LYS A 78 -19.53 -2.86 -2.56
CA LYS A 78 -19.52 -2.83 -4.03
C LYS A 78 -18.67 -1.74 -4.69
N ALA A 79 -17.85 -1.00 -3.94
CA ALA A 79 -16.99 0.05 -4.53
C ALA A 79 -15.76 -0.52 -5.26
N PHE A 80 -15.28 -1.70 -4.83
CA PHE A 80 -14.14 -2.36 -5.44
C PHE A 80 -14.14 -3.86 -5.15
N THR A 81 -13.37 -4.59 -5.95
CA THR A 81 -13.02 -6.00 -5.77
C THR A 81 -11.50 -6.09 -5.83
N TYR A 82 -10.89 -6.99 -5.07
CA TYR A 82 -9.45 -7.22 -5.11
C TYR A 82 -9.14 -8.71 -5.18
N PHE A 83 -8.02 -9.03 -5.84
CA PHE A 83 -7.57 -10.39 -6.11
C PHE A 83 -6.27 -10.64 -5.36
N SER A 84 -6.13 -11.82 -4.75
CA SER A 84 -4.94 -12.21 -3.99
C SER A 84 -3.77 -12.69 -4.86
N GLY A 85 -3.82 -12.44 -6.17
CA GLY A 85 -2.89 -13.00 -7.15
C GLY A 85 -3.09 -14.51 -7.31
N TYR A 86 -4.02 -14.90 -8.19
CA TYR A 86 -4.05 -16.29 -8.66
C TYR A 86 -2.98 -16.45 -9.74
N GLN A 87 -2.30 -17.59 -9.75
CA GLN A 87 -1.33 -17.88 -10.80
C GLN A 87 -2.12 -18.13 -12.09
N PHE A 88 -2.12 -17.13 -12.97
CA PHE A 88 -2.76 -17.21 -14.28
C PHE A 88 -1.82 -17.96 -15.23
N ASN A 89 -1.80 -19.29 -15.14
CA ASN A 89 -1.09 -20.14 -16.10
C ASN A 89 -1.90 -20.19 -17.39
N ILE A 90 -1.35 -19.61 -18.46
CA ILE A 90 -1.96 -19.60 -19.80
C ILE A 90 -1.66 -20.92 -20.54
N ASP A 91 -0.69 -21.70 -20.05
CA ASP A 91 -0.21 -22.93 -20.69
C ASP A 91 -1.16 -24.13 -20.59
N ASP A 92 -2.22 -24.03 -19.77
CA ASP A 92 -3.22 -25.09 -19.59
C ASP A 92 -4.50 -24.88 -20.43
N MET A 93 -4.49 -23.96 -21.41
CA MET A 93 -5.63 -23.64 -22.31
C MET A 93 -5.43 -24.12 -23.74
#